data_AF-A0A8S4GD75-F1
#
_entry.id   AF-A0A8S4GD75-F1
#
_cell.length_a   1.000
_cell.length_b   1.000
_cell.length_c   1.000
_cell.angle_alpha   90.00
_cell.angle_beta   90.00
_cell.angle_gamma   90.00
#
_symmetry.space_group_name_H-M   'P 1'
#
loop_
_entity.id
_entity.type
_entity.pdbx_description
1 polymer ?
#
loop_
_entity_poly.entity_id
_entity_poly.type
_entity_poly.pdbx_seq_one_letter_code
_entity_poly.pdbx_strand_id
1 'polypeptide(L)'
;MGFLKKEISDIKSSTANLTKDVNSLKTEVSDLKKAGVNCEKKVIALEDDLVEARLAISDLKMQLQLKEQQGRLNNLEITGLPTTKGENLYSILHSIGVKVGIPIAPTDIDFVHRVRRFQQKPATEQGPASEPPAII
;
A
#
# COMPACT_ATOMS: atom_id res chain seq x y z
N MET A 1 44.38 -42.86 54.96
CA MET A 1 43.59 -43.51 53.88
C MET A 1 42.12 -43.08 53.81
N GLY A 2 41.40 -42.84 54.92
CA GLY A 2 39.97 -42.49 54.86
C GLY A 2 39.63 -41.15 54.17
N PHE A 3 40.50 -40.14 54.30
CA PHE A 3 40.32 -38.83 53.68
C PHE A 3 40.32 -38.88 52.14
N LEU A 4 41.35 -39.51 51.53
CA LEU A 4 41.40 -39.72 50.08
C LEU A 4 40.18 -40.47 49.54
N LYS A 5 39.65 -41.45 50.31
CA LYS A 5 38.48 -42.23 49.89
C LYS A 5 37.22 -41.35 49.81
N LYS A 6 37.09 -40.36 50.69
CA LYS A 6 36.00 -39.38 50.67
C LYS A 6 36.12 -38.45 49.47
N GLU A 7 37.28 -37.84 49.24
CA GLU A 7 37.51 -36.95 48.09
C GLU A 7 37.25 -37.66 46.75
N ILE A 8 37.71 -38.91 46.61
CA ILE A 8 37.43 -39.73 45.41
C ILE A 8 35.91 -39.96 45.22
N SER A 9 35.18 -40.20 46.31
CA SER A 9 33.72 -40.36 46.27
C SER A 9 33.02 -39.07 45.85
N ASP A 10 33.45 -37.93 46.40
CA ASP A 10 32.88 -36.61 46.11
C ASP A 10 33.15 -36.22 44.65
N ILE A 11 34.37 -36.46 44.15
CA ILE A 11 34.73 -36.29 42.74
C ILE A 11 33.84 -37.16 41.85
N LYS A 12 33.67 -38.45 42.19
CA LYS A 12 32.83 -39.36 41.41
C LYS A 12 31.38 -38.87 41.31
N SER A 13 30.83 -38.36 42.41
CA SER A 13 29.48 -37.76 42.43
C SER A 13 29.40 -36.51 41.55
N SER A 14 30.38 -35.61 41.68
CA SER A 14 30.46 -34.40 40.86
C SER A 14 30.57 -34.72 39.35
N THR A 15 31.43 -35.69 38.98
CA THR A 15 31.56 -36.14 37.59
C THR A 15 30.26 -36.75 37.05
N ALA A 16 29.51 -37.50 37.87
CA ALA A 16 28.21 -38.04 37.47
C ALA A 16 27.18 -36.94 37.21
N ASN A 17 27.13 -35.92 38.08
CA ASN A 17 26.26 -34.75 37.90
C ASN A 17 26.63 -33.96 36.64
N LEU A 18 27.91 -33.66 36.44
CA LEU A 18 28.39 -32.99 35.23
C LEU A 18 28.03 -33.76 33.95
N THR A 19 28.11 -35.10 33.99
CA THR A 19 27.70 -35.95 32.87
C THR A 19 26.20 -35.79 32.57
N LYS A 20 25.37 -35.69 33.60
CA LYS A 20 23.93 -35.46 33.45
C LYS A 20 23.64 -34.09 32.85
N ASP A 21 24.30 -33.05 33.35
CA ASP A 21 24.12 -31.67 32.87
C ASP A 21 24.56 -31.53 31.41
N VAL A 22 25.70 -32.12 31.04
CA VAL A 22 26.17 -32.17 29.65
C VAL A 22 25.16 -32.85 28.72
N ASN A 23 24.52 -33.93 29.16
CA ASN A 23 23.50 -34.61 28.37
C ASN A 23 22.21 -33.77 28.23
N SER A 24 21.81 -33.04 29.28
CA SER A 24 20.69 -32.09 29.20
C SER A 24 20.98 -30.98 28.20
N LEU A 25 22.14 -30.32 28.35
CA LEU A 25 22.57 -29.25 27.45
C LEU A 25 22.67 -29.72 26.00
N LYS A 26 23.16 -30.94 25.75
CA LYS A 26 23.19 -31.52 24.40
C LYS A 26 21.80 -31.63 23.78
N THR A 27 20.79 -31.96 24.58
CA THR A 27 19.39 -32.06 24.14
C THR A 27 18.82 -30.68 23.84
N GLU A 28 19.01 -29.72 24.75
CA GLU A 28 18.56 -28.33 24.57
C GLU A 28 19.20 -27.67 23.33
N VAL A 29 20.50 -27.87 23.11
CA VAL A 29 21.20 -27.36 21.91
C VAL A 29 20.63 -27.97 20.63
N SER A 30 20.31 -29.27 20.64
CA SER A 30 19.67 -29.94 19.50
C SER A 30 18.30 -29.34 19.20
N ASP A 31 17.49 -29.08 20.21
CA ASP A 31 16.14 -28.54 20.03
C ASP A 31 16.16 -27.06 19.62
N LEU A 32 17.08 -26.26 20.17
CA LEU A 32 17.34 -24.89 19.70
C LEU A 32 17.75 -24.87 18.23
N LYS A 33 18.60 -25.81 17.79
CA LYS A 33 18.98 -25.92 16.39
C LYS A 33 17.78 -26.22 15.48
N LYS A 34 16.88 -27.11 15.89
CA LYS A 34 15.64 -27.39 15.14
C LYS A 34 14.73 -26.17 15.10
N ALA A 35 14.58 -25.46 16.22
CA ALA A 35 13.79 -24.24 16.30
C ALA A 35 14.36 -23.14 15.39
N GLY A 36 15.68 -22.98 15.34
CA GLY A 36 16.38 -22.06 14.43
C GLY A 36 16.06 -22.35 12.96
N VAL A 37 16.23 -23.60 12.53
CA VAL A 37 15.91 -24.02 11.15
C VAL A 37 14.42 -23.80 10.82
N ASN A 38 13.52 -24.04 11.78
CA ASN A 38 12.09 -23.81 11.57
C ASN A 38 11.76 -22.30 11.48
N CYS A 39 12.45 -21.47 12.25
CA CYS A 39 12.31 -20.02 12.21
C CYS A 39 12.76 -19.48 10.85
N GLU A 40 13.93 -19.89 10.37
CA GLU A 40 14.46 -19.53 9.05
C GLU A 40 13.47 -19.87 7.93
N LYS A 41 12.88 -21.07 7.95
CA LYS A 41 11.85 -21.46 6.98
C LYS A 41 10.62 -20.56 7.00
N LYS A 42 10.15 -20.17 8.19
CA LYS A 42 9.01 -19.26 8.33
C LYS A 42 9.34 -17.86 7.83
N VAL A 43 10.55 -17.37 8.07
CA VAL A 43 11.01 -16.07 7.56
C VAL A 43 10.98 -16.06 6.04
N ILE A 44 11.56 -17.09 5.39
CA ILE A 44 11.57 -17.19 3.92
C ILE A 44 10.13 -17.22 3.36
N ALA A 45 9.24 -18.03 3.94
CA ALA A 45 7.85 -18.09 3.49
C ALA A 45 7.13 -16.74 3.62
N LEU A 46 7.36 -16.00 4.72
CA LEU A 46 6.77 -14.67 4.91
C LEU A 46 7.35 -13.62 3.95
N GLU A 47 8.63 -13.75 3.58
CA GLU A 47 9.25 -12.89 2.57
C GLU A 47 8.63 -13.14 1.18
N ASP A 48 8.38 -14.39 0.82
CA ASP A 48 7.70 -14.76 -0.44
C ASP A 48 6.26 -14.21 -0.45
N ASP A 49 5.48 -14.45 0.60
CA ASP A 49 4.11 -13.95 0.74
C ASP A 49 4.06 -12.41 0.63
N LEU A 50 5.05 -11.72 1.20
CA LEU A 50 5.16 -10.26 1.13
C LEU A 50 5.40 -9.77 -0.31
N VAL A 51 6.24 -10.47 -1.07
CA VAL A 51 6.49 -10.15 -2.48
C VAL A 51 5.20 -10.34 -3.29
N GLU A 52 4.50 -11.47 -3.13
CA GLU A 52 3.24 -11.73 -3.82
C GLU A 52 2.18 -10.69 -3.50
N ALA A 53 2.01 -10.34 -2.21
CA ALA A 53 1.07 -9.32 -1.79
C ALA A 53 1.39 -7.94 -2.42
N ARG A 54 2.67 -7.57 -2.52
CA ARG A 54 3.09 -6.30 -3.15
C ARG A 54 2.76 -6.28 -4.64
N LEU A 55 2.96 -7.41 -5.34
CA LEU A 55 2.61 -7.54 -6.76
C LEU A 55 1.10 -7.39 -6.97
N ALA A 56 0.30 -8.10 -6.16
CA ALA A 56 -1.16 -8.00 -6.22
C ALA A 56 -1.66 -6.57 -5.96
N ILE A 57 -1.09 -5.87 -4.96
CA ILE A 57 -1.42 -4.46 -4.69
C ILE A 57 -1.08 -3.58 -5.89
N SER A 58 0.08 -3.79 -6.52
CA SER A 58 0.48 -3.00 -7.70
C SER A 58 -0.47 -3.21 -8.87
N ASP A 59 -0.85 -4.45 -9.14
CA ASP A 59 -1.79 -4.78 -10.22
C ASP A 59 -3.18 -4.19 -9.96
N LEU A 60 -3.71 -4.35 -8.74
CA LEU A 60 -5.00 -3.76 -8.36
C LEU A 60 -5.01 -2.23 -8.48
N LYS A 61 -3.92 -1.56 -8.12
CA LYS A 61 -3.77 -0.11 -8.31
C LYS A 61 -3.83 0.28 -9.78
N MET A 62 -3.14 -0.47 -10.64
CA MET A 62 -3.16 -0.22 -12.09
C MET A 62 -4.57 -0.43 -12.66
N GLN A 63 -5.26 -1.50 -12.26
CA GLN A 63 -6.64 -1.76 -12.69
C GLN A 63 -7.60 -0.66 -12.21
N LEU A 64 -7.43 -0.17 -10.97
CA LEU A 64 -8.23 0.92 -10.44
C LEU A 64 -8.03 2.21 -11.24
N GLN A 65 -6.77 2.59 -11.50
CA GLN A 65 -6.45 3.77 -12.31
C GLN A 65 -7.04 3.67 -13.72
N LEU A 66 -6.96 2.49 -14.34
CA LEU A 66 -7.55 2.26 -15.65
C LEU A 66 -9.07 2.42 -15.62
N LYS A 67 -9.75 1.88 -14.61
CA LYS A 67 -11.21 2.03 -14.45
C LYS A 67 -11.62 3.49 -14.22
N GLU A 68 -10.88 4.23 -13.39
CA GLU A 68 -11.12 5.65 -13.17
C GLU A 68 -10.93 6.46 -14.46
N GLN A 69 -9.89 6.15 -15.23
CA GLN A 69 -9.65 6.79 -16.53
C GLN A 69 -10.77 6.45 -17.52
N GLN A 70 -11.22 5.20 -17.57
CA GLN A 70 -12.35 4.77 -18.41
C GLN A 70 -13.63 5.54 -18.09
N GLY A 71 -13.91 5.78 -16.80
CA GLY A 71 -15.04 6.61 -16.38
C GLY A 71 -14.97 8.06 -16.87
N ARG A 72 -13.77 8.56 -17.19
CA ARG A 72 -13.55 9.93 -17.70
C ARG A 72 -13.34 10.02 -19.20
N LEU A 73 -13.28 8.89 -19.92
CA LEU A 73 -12.98 8.89 -21.37
C LEU A 73 -13.98 9.72 -22.18
N ASN A 74 -15.24 9.78 -21.73
CA ASN A 74 -16.30 10.53 -22.41
C ASN A 74 -16.61 11.87 -21.73
N ASN A 75 -15.79 12.30 -20.76
CA ASN A 75 -15.94 13.59 -20.10
C ASN A 75 -15.07 14.62 -20.83
N LEU A 76 -15.67 15.73 -21.24
CA LEU A 76 -14.96 16.84 -21.87
C LEU A 76 -14.96 18.07 -20.97
N GLU A 77 -13.76 18.56 -20.61
CA GLU A 77 -13.61 19.84 -19.92
C GLU A 77 -13.26 20.95 -20.93
N ILE A 78 -14.12 21.98 -21.00
CA ILE A 78 -13.90 23.14 -21.87
C ILE A 78 -13.52 24.34 -21.01
N THR A 79 -12.25 24.76 -21.13
CA THR A 79 -11.72 25.93 -20.43
C THR A 79 -11.79 27.18 -21.31
N GLY A 80 -11.57 28.37 -20.71
CA GLY A 80 -11.55 29.63 -21.46
C GLY A 80 -12.92 30.20 -21.87
N LEU A 81 -14.02 29.52 -21.55
CA LEU A 81 -15.35 30.07 -21.81
C LEU A 81 -15.70 31.22 -20.84
N PRO A 82 -16.20 32.36 -21.33
CA PRO A 82 -16.75 33.41 -20.49
C PRO A 82 -18.06 32.96 -19.84
N THR A 83 -18.39 33.56 -18.68
CA THR A 83 -19.62 33.29 -17.94
C THR A 83 -20.56 34.48 -18.06
N THR A 84 -21.82 34.20 -18.42
CA THR A 84 -22.87 35.24 -18.48
C THR A 84 -24.09 34.83 -17.66
N LYS A 85 -24.83 35.82 -17.13
CA LYS A 85 -26.05 35.55 -16.37
C LYS A 85 -27.13 35.00 -17.30
N GLY A 86 -27.77 33.90 -16.91
CA GLY A 86 -28.83 33.27 -17.70
C GLY A 86 -28.34 32.51 -18.92
N GLU A 87 -27.07 32.11 -18.95
CA GLU A 87 -26.50 31.35 -20.06
C GLU A 87 -27.13 29.95 -20.22
N ASN A 88 -27.25 29.49 -21.47
CA ASN A 88 -27.65 28.13 -21.78
C ASN A 88 -26.41 27.34 -22.26
N LEU A 89 -25.96 26.38 -21.45
CA LEU A 89 -24.76 25.60 -21.73
C LEU A 89 -24.90 24.69 -22.96
N TYR A 90 -26.11 24.18 -23.24
CA TYR A 90 -26.37 23.38 -24.43
C TYR A 90 -26.24 24.22 -25.71
N SER A 91 -26.75 25.45 -25.69
CA SER A 91 -26.59 26.39 -26.82
C SER A 91 -25.13 26.78 -27.06
N ILE A 92 -24.36 27.00 -25.98
CA ILE A 92 -22.93 27.29 -26.07
C ILE A 92 -22.18 26.08 -26.66
N LEU A 93 -22.43 24.87 -26.15
CA LEU A 93 -21.77 23.66 -26.62
C LEU A 93 -22.11 23.35 -28.09
N HIS A 94 -23.37 23.50 -28.49
CA HIS A 94 -23.79 23.37 -29.87
C HIS A 94 -23.05 24.37 -30.79
N SER A 95 -22.94 25.64 -30.36
CA SER A 95 -22.22 26.67 -31.11
C SER A 95 -20.74 26.33 -31.28
N ILE A 96 -20.10 25.83 -30.22
CA ILE A 96 -18.71 25.37 -30.26
C ILE A 96 -18.57 24.20 -31.24
N GLY A 97 -19.43 23.18 -31.13
CA GLY A 97 -19.40 22.01 -32.01
C GLY A 97 -19.50 22.40 -33.48
N VAL A 98 -20.47 23.25 -33.84
CA VAL A 98 -20.63 23.77 -35.21
C VAL A 98 -19.38 24.54 -35.67
N LYS A 99 -18.73 25.33 -34.79
CA LYS A 99 -17.52 26.07 -35.16
C LYS A 99 -16.27 25.22 -35.29
N VAL A 100 -16.15 24.14 -34.52
CA VAL A 100 -15.04 23.19 -34.63
C VAL A 100 -15.28 22.17 -35.76
N GLY A 101 -16.49 22.14 -36.34
CA GLY A 101 -16.85 21.22 -37.42
C GLY A 101 -17.34 19.85 -36.92
N ILE A 102 -17.65 19.74 -35.63
CA ILE A 102 -18.15 18.52 -34.98
C ILE A 102 -19.52 18.86 -34.38
N PRO A 103 -20.63 18.63 -35.09
CA PRO A 103 -21.96 18.91 -34.55
C PRO A 103 -22.22 18.02 -33.33
N ILE A 104 -22.54 18.64 -32.20
CA ILE A 104 -22.92 17.95 -30.96
C ILE A 104 -24.44 18.07 -30.82
N ALA A 105 -25.14 16.94 -30.83
CA ALA A 105 -26.58 16.86 -30.62
C ALA A 105 -26.90 16.82 -29.11
N PRO A 106 -28.10 17.24 -28.68
CA PRO A 106 -28.51 17.13 -27.28
C PRO A 106 -28.51 15.69 -26.75
N THR A 107 -28.68 14.69 -27.62
CA THR A 107 -28.62 13.26 -27.29
C THR A 107 -27.21 12.76 -27.03
N ASP A 108 -26.18 13.51 -27.45
CA ASP A 108 -24.78 13.16 -27.25
C ASP A 108 -24.25 13.63 -25.88
N ILE A 109 -25.11 14.28 -25.09
CA ILE A 109 -24.77 14.92 -23.83
C ILE A 109 -25.60 14.28 -22.72
N ASP A 110 -24.96 13.48 -21.87
CA ASP A 110 -25.59 12.96 -20.65
C ASP A 110 -25.81 14.07 -19.61
N PHE A 111 -24.79 14.91 -19.39
CA PHE A 111 -24.85 16.00 -18.42
C PHE A 111 -23.86 17.12 -18.78
N VAL A 112 -24.28 18.38 -18.58
CA VAL A 112 -23.42 19.55 -18.78
C VAL A 112 -23.58 20.54 -17.63
N HIS A 113 -22.46 20.97 -17.06
CA HIS A 113 -22.45 21.96 -15.97
C HIS A 113 -21.13 22.74 -15.98
N ARG A 114 -21.11 23.88 -15.28
CA ARG A 114 -19.87 24.61 -15.01
C ARG A 114 -19.14 23.95 -13.85
N VAL A 115 -17.87 23.61 -14.06
CA VAL A 115 -16.95 23.21 -12.99
C VAL A 115 -16.31 24.44 -12.34
N ARG A 116 -16.07 24.37 -11.03
CA ARG A 116 -15.42 25.46 -10.28
C ARG A 116 -13.96 25.53 -10.71
N ARG A 117 -13.49 26.72 -11.10
CA ARG A 117 -12.05 26.99 -11.19
C ARG A 117 -11.53 27.12 -9.75
N PHE A 118 -10.62 26.26 -9.34
CA PHE A 118 -9.82 26.52 -8.15
C PHE A 118 -9.07 27.83 -8.41
N GLN A 119 -9.42 28.90 -7.70
CA GLN A 119 -8.54 30.05 -7.60
C GLN A 119 -7.30 29.56 -6.83
N GLN A 120 -6.16 29.43 -7.51
CA GLN A 120 -4.89 29.36 -6.80
C GLN A 120 -4.81 30.65 -5.98
N LYS A 121 -4.93 30.52 -4.66
CA LYS A 121 -4.72 31.64 -3.75
C LYS A 121 -3.33 32.19 -4.08
N PRO A 122 -3.17 33.50 -4.38
CA PRO A 122 -1.84 34.06 -4.61
C PRO A 122 -0.94 33.72 -3.42
N ALA A 123 0.33 33.42 -3.69
CA ALA A 123 1.28 32.70 -2.83
C ALA A 123 1.67 33.38 -1.49
N THR A 124 0.83 34.22 -0.90
CA THR A 124 1.18 35.05 0.26
C THR A 124 0.63 34.54 1.59
N GLU A 125 -0.11 33.43 1.67
CA GLU A 125 -0.57 32.91 2.96
C GLU A 125 -0.57 31.37 3.00
N GLN A 126 0.57 30.79 3.40
CA GLN A 126 0.69 29.39 3.79
C GLN A 126 0.09 29.20 5.19
N GLY A 127 -1.05 28.51 5.28
CA GLY A 127 -1.55 27.83 6.48
C GLY A 127 -1.48 26.31 6.27
N PRO A 128 -1.48 25.49 7.34
CA PRO A 128 -1.05 24.09 7.25
C PRO A 128 -2.04 23.25 6.42
N ALA A 129 -1.45 22.32 5.66
CA ALA A 129 -2.06 21.45 4.67
C ALA A 129 -3.43 20.90 5.11
N SER A 130 -4.46 21.17 4.29
CA SER A 130 -5.73 20.45 4.34
C SER A 130 -5.91 19.68 3.03
N GLU A 131 -6.32 18.44 3.21
CA GLU A 131 -6.35 17.30 2.31
C GLU A 131 -6.91 17.57 0.91
N PRO A 132 -6.52 16.78 -0.12
CA PRO A 132 -7.03 16.96 -1.47
C PRO A 132 -8.47 16.47 -1.57
N PRO A 133 -9.46 17.29 -2.00
CA PRO A 133 -10.80 16.79 -2.29
C PRO A 133 -10.95 16.35 -3.75
N ALA A 134 -11.74 15.29 -3.87
CA ALA A 134 -12.00 14.41 -4.99
C ALA A 134 -12.31 15.05 -6.36
N ILE A 135 -11.96 14.27 -7.38
CA ILE A 135 -12.37 14.44 -8.77
C ILE A 135 -13.72 13.73 -8.95
N ILE A 136 -14.73 14.44 -9.43
CA ILE A 136 -15.89 13.86 -10.12
C ILE A 136 -15.70 14.17 -11.60
#